data_AF-X1R7I5-F1
#
_entry.id   AF-X1R7I5-F1
#
_cell.length_a   1.000
_cell.length_b   1.000
_cell.length_c   1.000
_cell.angle_alpha   90.00
_cell.angle_beta   90.00
_cell.angle_gamma   90.00
#
_symmetry.space_group_name_H-M   'P 1'
#
loop_
_entity.id
_entity.type
_entity.pdbx_description
1 polymer ?
#
loop_
_entity_poly.entity_id
_entity_poly.type
_entity_poly.pdbx_seq_one_letter_code
_entity_poly.pdbx_strand_id
1 'polypeptide(L)' 'MNKWLLMLVGQMLSVITPQLRQGLIEFVNTLEKQAKATPNPWDDIFVGLLKSVLIIKED' A
#
# COMPACT_ATOMS: atom_id res chain seq x y z
N MET A 1 -11.04 3.39 -16.73
CA MET A 1 -10.62 2.62 -15.54
C MET A 1 -11.62 1.51 -15.31
N ASN A 2 -11.22 0.25 -15.46
CA ASN A 2 -12.15 -0.90 -15.40
C ASN A 2 -12.62 -1.08 -13.96
N LYS A 3 -13.79 -0.53 -13.62
CA LYS A 3 -14.38 -0.50 -12.25
C LYS A 3 -14.30 -1.85 -11.52
N TRP A 4 -14.37 -2.93 -12.28
CA TRP A 4 -14.25 -4.29 -11.79
C TRP A 4 -12.90 -4.63 -11.13
N LEU A 5 -11.78 -4.08 -11.61
CA LEU A 5 -10.46 -4.30 -10.99
C LEU A 5 -10.38 -3.68 -9.58
N LEU A 6 -10.94 -2.49 -9.40
CA LEU A 6 -10.98 -1.83 -8.09
C LEU A 6 -11.88 -2.58 -7.10
N MET A 7 -13.01 -3.14 -7.58
CA MET A 7 -13.86 -4.00 -6.76
C MET A 7 -13.13 -5.26 -6.30
N LEU A 8 -12.40 -5.94 -7.20
CA LEU A 8 -11.66 -7.14 -6.85
C LEU A 8 -10.57 -6.86 -5.82
N VAL A 9 -9.80 -5.78 -6.00
CA VAL A 9 -8.76 -5.39 -5.04
C VAL A 9 -9.38 -5.07 -3.68
N GLY A 10 -10.48 -4.30 -3.64
CA GLY A 10 -11.18 -3.99 -2.39
C GLY A 10 -11.72 -5.23 -1.69
N GLN A 11 -12.30 -6.17 -2.44
CA GLN A 11 -12.80 -7.43 -1.89
C GLN A 11 -11.67 -8.30 -1.35
N MET A 12 -10.56 -8.42 -2.07
CA MET A 12 -9.35 -9.11 -1.61
C MET A 12 -8.86 -8.51 -0.29
N LEU A 13 -8.72 -7.18 -0.20
CA LEU A 13 -8.29 -6.48 1.02
C LEU A 13 -9.26 -6.66 2.21
N SER A 14 -10.54 -6.88 1.94
CA SER A 14 -11.56 -7.14 2.97
C SER A 14 -11.49 -8.56 3.57
N VAL A 15 -10.97 -9.53 2.80
CA VAL A 15 -10.91 -10.94 3.21
C VAL A 15 -9.53 -11.37 3.71
N ILE A 16 -8.51 -10.49 3.66
CA ILE A 16 -7.17 -10.86 4.13
C ILE A 16 -7.17 -11.09 5.63
N THR A 17 -6.41 -12.09 6.06
CA THR A 17 -6.20 -12.36 7.48
C THR A 17 -5.38 -11.25 8.13
N PRO A 18 -5.50 -11.04 9.45
CA PRO A 18 -4.72 -10.03 10.17
C PRO A 18 -3.20 -10.17 9.98
N GLN A 19 -2.70 -11.41 9.89
CA GLN A 19 -1.28 -11.71 9.69
C GLN A 19 -0.79 -11.25 8.31
N LEU A 20 -1.57 -11.50 7.26
CA LEU A 20 -1.25 -11.03 5.91
C LEU A 20 -1.35 -9.51 5.81
N ARG A 21 -2.32 -8.90 6.51
CA ARG A 21 -2.41 -7.43 6.62
C ARG A 21 -1.14 -6.84 7.22
N GLN A 22 -0.64 -7.44 8.29
CA GLN A 22 0.58 -6.99 8.93
C GLN A 22 1.80 -7.12 8.03
N GLY A 23 1.93 -8.24 7.30
CA GLY A 23 2.98 -8.41 6.29
C GLY A 23 2.92 -7.37 5.16
N LEU A 24 1.72 -7.01 4.69
CA LEU A 24 1.54 -5.93 3.70
C LEU A 24 1.93 -4.56 4.25
N ILE A 25 1.61 -4.27 5.52
CA ILE A 25 2.00 -3.03 6.18
C ILE A 25 3.53 -2.94 6.26
N GLU A 26 4.19 -4.00 6.73
CA GLU A 26 5.64 -4.07 6.82
C GLU A 26 6.31 -3.94 5.44
N PHE A 27 5.72 -4.55 4.42
CA PHE A 27 6.17 -4.41 3.04
C PHE A 27 6.11 -2.96 2.57
N VAL A 28 4.96 -2.28 2.72
CA VAL A 28 4.80 -0.89 2.27
C VAL A 28 5.69 0.07 3.07
N ASN A 29 5.87 -0.15 4.38
CA ASN A 29 6.81 0.63 5.19
C ASN A 29 8.26 0.41 4.76
N THR A 30 8.60 -0.78 4.29
CA THR A 30 9.93 -1.07 3.73
C THR A 30 10.11 -0.34 2.40
N LEU A 31 9.10 -0.33 1.54
CA LEU A 31 9.12 0.45 0.29
C LEU A 31 9.27 1.94 0.55
N GLU A 32 8.63 2.49 1.58
CA GLU A 32 8.81 3.91 1.95
C GLU A 32 10.26 4.24 2.30
N LYS A 33 10.91 3.39 3.10
CA LYS A 33 12.32 3.58 3.45
C LYS A 33 13.21 3.53 2.22
N GLN A 34 12.89 2.67 1.27
CA GLN A 34 13.62 2.57 0.00
C GLN A 34 13.34 3.79 -0.90
N ALA A 35 12.09 4.25 -0.99
CA ALA A 35 11.70 5.42 -1.76
C ALA A 35 12.45 6.67 -1.28
N LYS A 36 12.52 6.90 0.04
CA LYS A 36 13.29 7.99 0.65
C LYS A 36 14.80 7.92 0.39
N ALA A 37 15.33 6.74 0.05
CA ALA A 37 16.72 6.57 -0.33
C ALA A 37 16.99 6.89 -1.81
N THR A 38 15.93 7.05 -2.61
CA THR A 38 16.02 7.43 -4.02
C THR A 38 15.77 8.93 -4.21
N PRO A 39 16.37 9.56 -5.21
CA PRO A 39 16.10 10.96 -5.54
C PRO A 39 14.81 11.15 -6.35
N ASN A 40 13.97 10.12 -6.50
CA ASN A 40 12.78 10.15 -7.36
C ASN A 40 11.52 10.50 -6.55
N PRO A 41 10.95 11.71 -6.69
CA PRO A 41 9.79 12.13 -5.90
C PRO A 41 8.52 11.34 -6.19
N TRP A 42 8.46 10.67 -7.35
CA TRP A 42 7.33 9.81 -7.69
C TRP A 42 7.25 8.56 -6.82
N ASP A 43 8.37 8.08 -6.29
CA ASP A 43 8.40 6.88 -5.46
C ASP A 43 7.77 7.17 -4.08
N ASP A 44 8.02 8.35 -3.51
CA ASP A 44 7.35 8.80 -2.29
C ASP A 44 5.84 8.94 -2.46
N ILE A 45 5.39 9.53 -3.58
CA ILE A 45 3.97 9.67 -3.92
C ILE A 45 3.32 8.30 -4.10
N PHE A 46 3.98 7.38 -4.81
CA PHE A 46 3.49 6.03 -5.03
C PHE A 46 3.31 5.28 -3.70
N VAL A 47 4.28 5.35 -2.80
CA VAL A 47 4.19 4.70 -1.49
C VAL A 47 3.09 5.34 -0.62
N GLY A 48 2.94 6.66 -0.65
CA GLY A 48 1.83 7.34 0.04
C GLY A 48 0.44 6.90 -0.44
N LEU A 49 0.29 6.68 -1.76
CA LEU A 49 -0.93 6.12 -2.33
C LEU A 49 -1.17 4.68 -1.88
N LEU A 50 -0.13 3.84 -1.83
CA LEU A 50 -0.24 2.46 -1.35
C LEU A 50 -0.68 2.39 0.12
N LYS A 51 -0.12 3.26 0.98
CA LYS A 51 -0.55 3.37 2.38
C LYS A 51 -2.01 3.77 2.50
N SER A 52 -2.45 4.72 1.69
CA SER A 52 -3.85 5.18 1.66
C SER A 52 -4.81 4.06 1.25
N VAL A 53 -4.47 3.27 0.23
CA VAL A 53 -5.29 2.15 -0.25
C VAL A 53 -5.41 1.04 0.80
N LEU A 54 -4.34 0.79 1.55
CA LEU A 54 -4.31 -0.22 2.61
C LEU A 54 -4.86 0.28 3.95
N ILE A 55 -5.31 1.54 4.05
CA ILE A 55 -5.75 2.20 5.28
C ILE A 55 -4.66 2.07 6.37
N ILE A 56 -3.41 2.23 5.97
CA ILE A 56 -2.28 2.25 6.90
C ILE A 56 -2.25 3.65 7.48
N LYS A 57 -2.44 3.76 8.79
CA LYS A 57 -2.37 5.03 9.49
C LYS A 57 -0.95 5.57 9.34
N GLU A 58 -0.81 6.78 8.81
CA GLU A 58 0.45 7.52 8.89
C GLU A 58 0.60 7.97 10.35
N ASP A 59 1.60 7.43 11.05
CA ASP A 59 2.05 7.92 12.36
C ASP A 59 2.98 9.14 12.19
#